data_AF-A0A433PU08-F1
#
_entry.id   AF-A0A433PU08-F1
#
_cell.length_a   1.000
_cell.length_b   1.000
_cell.length_c   1.000
_cell.angle_alpha   90.00
_cell.angle_beta   90.00
_cell.angle_gamma   90.00
#
_symmetry.space_group_name_H-M   'P 1'
#
loop_
_entity.id
_entity.type
_entity.pdbx_description
1 polymer ?
#
loop_
_entity_poly.entity_id
_entity_poly.type
_entity_poly.pdbx_seq_one_letter_code
_entity_poly.pdbx_strand_id
1 'polypeptide(L)'
;MFCPYIWVFDMGVAISNTEFCASAHFRHLIQFKAPYLLQAVFAGVGDYYTCRFAKRVVGPWISPMILFSTLTSWFNFHNAVRPLSNSLEMVLTVVALYHWPLPGVIAETDVRWRRSLLIALVWAALSCVIRPTNGIVWLYLGVHLLWNCPTRRLVILTDTILVMMLTVATVLALDTYFYTGSLSTLLTKPIITPLNFLRINVFNSIAIFYGIHSWHWYLTQGLPVLLTTFVPFFIFGIHLSRIDPALRSRTIPLSHLITFVILIYSLLPHKEFRFIYPLLPTLLLFSSIGLHNLSQKHKRLAMIALLLTNIPMALYTSIWHQRGVVDVMRWVRERVEPGMDVDFLMPCHSTPWYSEVHDKRIRMRFLECEPPLDPTDSNYMDEADIFYAAPRRFLLDRYDGALAKDSTQGRPWPTHLVMFETLLEMEDGHGSLRGLLLEEGDSENGMYRECARFFNTHFNGDWRRKGDVLMLCRKDMGTN
;
A
#
# COMPACT_ATOMS: atom_id res chain seq x y z
N MET A 1 9.63 7.10 7.84
CA MET A 1 8.64 6.70 6.82
C MET A 1 7.31 7.12 7.40
N PHE A 2 6.59 8.09 6.82
CA PHE A 2 5.22 8.38 7.24
C PHE A 2 4.44 7.09 7.03
N CYS A 3 4.21 6.37 8.13
CA CYS A 3 3.35 5.22 8.15
C CYS A 3 2.00 5.74 7.64
N PRO A 4 1.46 5.29 6.49
CA PRO A 4 0.19 5.78 5.98
C PRO A 4 -0.96 5.57 6.98
N TYR A 5 -0.74 4.71 7.98
CA TYR A 5 -1.60 4.52 9.14
C TYR A 5 -1.70 5.76 10.03
N ILE A 6 -0.70 6.64 10.08
CA ILE A 6 -0.69 7.83 10.97
C ILE A 6 -1.75 8.84 10.55
N TRP A 7 -2.04 9.02 9.25
CA TRP A 7 -3.09 9.96 8.82
C TRP A 7 -4.50 9.51 9.22
N VAL A 8 -4.78 8.21 9.21
CA VAL A 8 -6.08 7.67 9.65
C VAL A 8 -6.12 7.54 11.18
N PHE A 9 -5.00 7.14 11.79
CA PHE A 9 -4.84 7.02 13.24
C PHE A 9 -4.96 8.37 13.93
N ASP A 10 -4.25 9.41 13.49
CA ASP A 10 -4.29 10.72 14.14
C ASP A 10 -5.59 11.46 13.90
N MET A 11 -6.26 11.27 12.76
CA MET A 11 -7.60 11.84 12.56
C MET A 11 -8.63 11.11 13.44
N GLY A 12 -8.58 9.78 13.50
CA GLY A 12 -9.43 8.97 14.38
C GLY A 12 -9.20 9.24 15.87
N VAL A 13 -7.94 9.39 16.27
CA VAL A 13 -7.51 9.72 17.64
C VAL A 13 -7.84 11.15 18.00
N ALA A 14 -7.61 12.13 17.12
CA ALA A 14 -8.01 13.53 17.32
C ALA A 14 -9.54 13.68 17.41
N ILE A 15 -10.30 12.90 16.64
CA ILE A 15 -11.77 12.88 16.75
C ILE A 15 -12.23 12.10 18.00
N SER A 16 -11.49 11.10 18.46
CA SER A 16 -11.78 10.39 19.73
C SER A 16 -11.42 11.22 20.97
N ASN A 17 -10.41 12.09 20.87
CA ASN A 17 -9.90 12.93 21.96
C ASN A 17 -10.61 14.28 22.00
N THR A 18 -11.34 14.66 20.95
CA THR A 18 -12.25 15.79 21.02
C THR A 18 -13.55 15.31 21.66
N GLU A 19 -13.97 15.96 22.75
CA GLU A 19 -15.30 15.84 23.34
C GLU A 19 -16.36 16.43 22.38
N PHE A 20 -16.35 16.02 21.10
CA PHE A 20 -17.43 16.31 20.20
C PHE A 20 -18.64 15.54 20.71
N CYS A 21 -19.59 16.28 21.29
CA CYS A 21 -20.92 15.84 21.69
C CYS A 21 -21.79 15.54 20.46
N ALA A 22 -21.23 14.80 19.50
CA ALA A 22 -21.93 14.30 18.34
C ALA A 22 -22.60 12.96 18.69
N SER A 23 -23.69 12.64 18.00
CA SER A 23 -24.33 11.33 18.16
C SER A 23 -23.34 10.21 17.84
N ALA A 24 -23.47 9.05 18.50
CA ALA A 24 -22.61 7.89 18.25
C ALA A 24 -22.57 7.50 16.76
N HIS A 25 -23.67 7.75 16.03
CA HIS A 25 -23.78 7.57 14.59
C HIS A 25 -22.85 8.47 13.78
N PHE A 26 -22.72 9.75 14.16
CA PHE A 26 -21.87 10.71 13.47
C PHE A 26 -20.37 10.41 13.68
N ARG A 27 -19.98 10.02 14.90
CA ARG A 27 -18.61 9.55 15.19
C ARG A 27 -18.25 8.32 14.36
N HIS A 28 -19.16 7.35 14.26
CA HIS A 28 -18.95 6.16 13.44
C HIS A 28 -18.83 6.49 11.95
N LEU A 29 -19.64 7.41 11.42
CA LEU A 29 -19.55 7.86 10.03
C LEU A 29 -18.18 8.48 9.73
N ILE A 30 -17.70 9.36 10.60
CA ILE A 30 -16.44 10.08 10.39
C ILE A 30 -15.25 9.13 10.52
N GLN A 31 -15.17 8.34 11.60
CA GLN A 31 -14.01 7.50 11.87
C GLN A 31 -13.82 6.41 10.81
N PHE A 32 -14.91 5.76 10.39
CA PHE A 32 -14.79 4.59 9.52
C PHE A 32 -15.05 4.90 8.06
N LYS A 33 -16.00 5.78 7.70
CA LYS A 33 -16.36 5.99 6.29
C LYS A 33 -15.63 7.16 5.63
N ALA A 34 -15.23 8.18 6.38
CA ALA A 34 -14.58 9.35 5.79
C ALA A 34 -13.26 9.03 5.06
N PRO A 35 -12.36 8.18 5.59
CA PRO A 35 -11.13 7.81 4.87
C PRO A 35 -11.42 7.15 3.52
N TYR A 36 -12.42 6.25 3.45
CA TYR A 36 -12.81 5.60 2.19
C TYR A 36 -13.49 6.58 1.22
N LEU A 37 -14.31 7.51 1.71
CA LEU A 37 -14.93 8.54 0.87
C LEU A 37 -13.87 9.47 0.27
N LEU A 38 -12.89 9.91 1.08
CA LEU A 38 -11.77 10.70 0.61
C LEU A 38 -10.95 9.93 -0.44
N GLN A 39 -10.70 8.64 -0.19
CA GLN A 39 -9.99 7.81 -1.13
C GLN A 39 -10.76 7.59 -2.44
N ALA A 40 -12.10 7.49 -2.39
CA ALA A 40 -12.94 7.45 -3.58
C ALA A 40 -12.87 8.75 -4.40
N VAL A 41 -12.77 9.91 -3.74
CA VAL A 41 -12.53 11.20 -4.42
C VAL A 41 -11.16 11.18 -5.11
N PHE A 42 -10.11 10.73 -4.43
CA PHE A 42 -8.78 10.62 -5.04
C PHE A 42 -8.77 9.65 -6.24
N ALA A 43 -9.44 8.50 -6.14
CA ALA A 43 -9.60 7.57 -7.25
C ALA A 43 -10.29 8.23 -8.46
N GLY A 44 -11.41 8.94 -8.22
CA GLY A 44 -12.12 9.67 -9.27
C GLY A 44 -11.27 10.77 -9.93
N VAL A 45 -10.46 11.49 -9.14
CA VAL A 45 -9.47 12.46 -9.65
C VAL A 45 -8.42 11.75 -10.50
N GLY A 46 -7.90 10.60 -10.05
CA GLY A 46 -6.94 9.78 -10.79
C GLY A 46 -7.49 9.34 -12.15
N ASP A 47 -8.71 8.81 -12.20
CA ASP A 47 -9.37 8.36 -13.42
C ASP A 47 -9.63 9.53 -14.38
N TYR A 48 -10.10 10.66 -13.85
CA TYR A 48 -10.32 11.89 -14.61
C TYR A 48 -9.02 12.39 -15.25
N TYR A 49 -7.95 12.55 -14.46
CA TYR A 49 -6.67 13.04 -14.97
C TYR A 49 -5.99 12.02 -15.89
N THR A 50 -6.17 10.72 -15.69
CA THR A 50 -5.72 9.68 -16.63
C THR A 50 -6.37 9.87 -18.00
N CYS A 51 -7.69 10.09 -18.04
CA CYS A 51 -8.40 10.36 -19.28
C CYS A 51 -7.96 11.68 -19.93
N ARG A 52 -7.79 12.75 -19.14
CA ARG A 52 -7.34 14.07 -19.63
C ARG A 52 -5.91 14.02 -20.16
N PHE A 53 -5.02 13.34 -19.46
CA PHE A 53 -3.64 13.07 -19.87
C PHE A 53 -3.61 12.34 -21.21
N ALA A 54 -4.34 11.24 -21.33
CA ALA A 54 -4.42 10.48 -22.58
C ALA A 54 -4.94 11.32 -23.75
N LYS A 55 -6.03 12.08 -23.56
CA LYS A 55 -6.56 13.00 -24.59
C LYS A 55 -5.54 14.05 -25.01
N ARG A 56 -4.76 14.57 -24.06
CA ARG A 56 -3.76 15.61 -24.29
C ARG A 56 -2.55 15.07 -25.07
N VAL A 57 -2.09 13.85 -24.75
CA VAL A 57 -0.92 13.23 -25.38
C VAL A 57 -1.25 12.66 -26.77
N VAL A 58 -2.35 11.93 -26.89
CA VAL A 58 -2.67 11.15 -28.09
C VAL A 58 -3.71 11.86 -28.96
N GLY A 59 -4.79 12.34 -28.35
CA GLY A 59 -5.88 13.04 -29.01
C GLY A 59 -7.26 12.64 -28.46
N PRO A 60 -8.34 13.36 -28.80
CA PRO A 60 -9.68 13.13 -28.23
C PRO A 60 -10.25 11.73 -28.47
N TRP A 61 -9.86 11.11 -29.60
CA TRP A 61 -10.35 9.80 -30.05
C TRP A 61 -10.01 8.64 -29.10
N ILE A 62 -8.97 8.78 -28.27
CA ILE A 62 -8.56 7.73 -27.31
C ILE A 62 -9.49 7.65 -26.09
N SER A 63 -10.26 8.72 -25.82
CA SER A 63 -11.08 8.89 -24.61
C SER A 63 -11.91 7.67 -24.19
N PRO A 64 -12.71 7.04 -25.07
CA PRO A 64 -13.53 5.91 -24.66
C PRO A 64 -12.69 4.68 -24.28
N MET A 65 -11.55 4.47 -24.95
CA MET A 65 -10.69 3.30 -24.71
C MET A 65 -9.87 3.44 -23.44
N ILE A 66 -9.40 4.66 -23.12
CA ILE A 66 -8.71 4.89 -21.86
C ILE A 66 -9.66 4.79 -20.67
N LEU A 67 -10.85 5.37 -20.76
CA LEU A 67 -11.85 5.26 -19.69
C LEU A 67 -12.23 3.79 -19.46
N PHE A 68 -12.48 3.05 -20.54
CA PHE A 68 -12.71 1.61 -20.47
C PHE A 68 -11.55 0.89 -19.79
N SER A 69 -10.31 1.12 -20.21
CA SER A 69 -9.13 0.44 -19.66
C SER A 69 -8.90 0.75 -18.18
N THR A 70 -9.11 1.99 -17.76
CA THR A 70 -8.97 2.42 -16.36
C THR A 70 -10.03 1.79 -15.45
N LEU A 71 -11.30 1.78 -15.89
CA LEU A 71 -12.42 1.22 -15.11
C LEU A 71 -12.41 -0.32 -15.07
N THR A 72 -11.84 -0.95 -16.10
CA THR A 72 -11.80 -2.43 -16.19
C THR A 72 -10.48 -3.02 -15.72
N SER A 73 -9.44 -2.24 -15.47
CA SER A 73 -8.20 -2.75 -14.87
C SER A 73 -8.45 -3.23 -13.43
N TRP A 74 -8.30 -4.53 -13.18
CA TRP A 74 -8.52 -5.08 -11.84
C TRP A 74 -7.54 -4.50 -10.82
N PHE A 75 -6.29 -4.25 -11.22
CA PHE A 75 -5.27 -3.71 -10.35
C PHE A 75 -5.58 -2.25 -9.97
N ASN A 76 -6.09 -1.44 -10.91
CA ASN A 76 -6.56 -0.08 -10.59
C ASN A 76 -7.76 -0.14 -9.63
N PHE A 77 -8.75 -0.97 -9.95
CA PHE A 77 -9.95 -1.15 -9.11
C PHE A 77 -9.60 -1.55 -7.68
N HIS A 78 -8.68 -2.50 -7.51
CA HIS A 78 -8.27 -3.01 -6.21
C HIS A 78 -7.50 -1.97 -5.38
N ASN A 79 -6.61 -1.19 -5.99
CA ASN A 79 -5.70 -0.29 -5.26
C ASN A 79 -6.25 1.13 -5.10
N ALA A 80 -6.94 1.67 -6.11
CA ALA A 80 -7.33 3.09 -6.15
C ALA A 80 -8.18 3.52 -4.95
N VAL A 81 -9.06 2.64 -4.46
CA VAL A 81 -9.99 2.91 -3.35
C VAL A 81 -9.44 2.53 -1.96
N ARG A 82 -8.25 1.94 -1.89
CA ARG A 82 -7.61 1.60 -0.62
C ARG A 82 -6.77 2.78 -0.11
N PRO A 83 -6.75 3.05 1.21
CA PRO A 83 -5.99 4.14 1.81
C PRO A 83 -4.48 3.81 1.83
N LEU A 84 -3.90 3.67 0.64
CA LEU A 84 -2.49 3.41 0.42
C LEU A 84 -1.82 4.69 -0.06
N SER A 85 -0.64 4.99 0.46
CA SER A 85 0.14 6.13 -0.04
C SER A 85 0.51 5.98 -1.52
N ASN A 86 0.66 4.75 -2.03
CA ASN A 86 0.87 4.49 -3.46
C ASN A 86 -0.33 4.91 -4.33
N SER A 87 -1.55 4.88 -3.79
CA SER A 87 -2.74 5.33 -4.53
C SER A 87 -2.75 6.83 -4.68
N LEU A 88 -2.44 7.57 -3.62
CA LEU A 88 -2.27 9.02 -3.70
C LEU A 88 -1.06 9.39 -4.59
N GLU A 89 0.06 8.67 -4.45
CA GLU A 89 1.24 8.83 -5.29
C GLU A 89 0.90 8.71 -6.79
N MET A 90 0.15 7.68 -7.20
CA MET A 90 -0.28 7.48 -8.59
C MET A 90 -1.15 8.65 -9.08
N VAL A 91 -2.13 9.09 -8.27
CA VAL A 91 -3.02 10.23 -8.60
C VAL A 91 -2.21 11.51 -8.80
N LEU A 92 -1.32 11.84 -7.87
CA LEU A 92 -0.46 13.03 -7.97
C LEU A 92 0.47 12.94 -9.17
N THR A 93 1.01 11.75 -9.46
CA THR A 93 1.87 11.49 -10.62
C THR A 93 1.12 11.78 -11.92
N VAL A 94 -0.10 11.29 -12.09
CA VAL A 94 -0.86 11.52 -13.34
C VAL A 94 -1.34 12.97 -13.48
N VAL A 95 -1.67 13.65 -12.37
CA VAL A 95 -1.97 15.09 -12.38
C VAL A 95 -0.75 15.88 -12.83
N ALA A 96 0.43 15.56 -12.30
CA ALA A 96 1.69 16.18 -12.71
C ALA A 96 2.02 15.88 -14.17
N LEU A 97 1.88 14.62 -14.63
CA LEU A 97 2.08 14.21 -16.02
C LEU A 97 1.12 14.93 -16.99
N TYR A 98 -0.13 15.16 -16.60
CA TYR A 98 -1.07 15.94 -17.40
C TYR A 98 -0.57 17.37 -17.65
N HIS A 99 0.09 17.98 -16.66
CA HIS A 99 0.65 19.33 -16.79
C HIS A 99 2.09 19.34 -17.33
N TRP A 100 2.78 18.21 -17.35
CA TRP A 100 4.16 18.13 -17.82
C TRP A 100 4.29 18.59 -19.28
N PRO A 101 5.26 19.47 -19.61
CA PRO A 101 5.41 19.98 -20.96
C PRO A 101 6.09 18.96 -21.89
N LEU A 102 5.36 17.90 -22.26
CA LEU A 102 5.85 16.85 -23.15
C LEU A 102 6.12 17.37 -24.57
N PRO A 103 7.20 16.90 -25.23
CA PRO A 103 7.45 17.18 -26.64
C PRO A 103 6.26 16.81 -27.54
N GLY A 104 5.96 17.65 -28.53
CA GLY A 104 4.85 17.44 -29.47
C GLY A 104 3.45 17.70 -28.90
N VAL A 105 3.31 17.94 -27.58
CA VAL A 105 2.06 18.32 -26.93
C VAL A 105 1.97 19.83 -26.72
N ILE A 106 3.04 20.43 -26.21
CA ILE A 106 3.17 21.88 -26.06
C ILE A 106 4.51 22.32 -26.65
N ALA A 107 4.48 23.31 -27.54
CA ALA A 107 5.68 23.83 -28.16
C ALA A 107 6.51 24.62 -27.13
N GLU A 108 7.85 24.56 -27.24
CA GLU A 108 8.75 25.32 -26.37
C GLU A 108 8.51 26.84 -26.49
N THR A 109 7.98 27.34 -27.60
CA THR A 109 7.66 28.76 -27.80
C THR A 109 6.32 29.19 -27.18
N ASP A 110 5.46 28.26 -26.72
CA ASP A 110 4.15 28.60 -26.16
C ASP A 110 4.32 29.35 -24.83
N VAL A 111 3.59 30.46 -24.67
CA VAL A 111 3.57 31.27 -23.44
C VAL A 111 3.09 30.47 -22.22
N ARG A 112 2.25 29.46 -22.44
CA ARG A 112 1.71 28.57 -21.38
C ARG A 112 2.72 27.53 -20.91
N TRP A 113 3.82 27.33 -21.62
CA TRP A 113 4.79 26.27 -21.35
C TRP A 113 5.34 26.36 -19.92
N ARG A 114 5.79 27.56 -19.50
CA ARG A 114 6.37 27.76 -18.16
C ARG A 114 5.33 27.57 -17.06
N ARG A 115 4.10 28.07 -17.26
CA ARG A 115 3.00 27.87 -16.30
C ARG A 115 2.64 26.39 -16.16
N SER A 116 2.61 25.65 -17.27
CA SER A 116 2.37 24.20 -17.27
C SER A 116 3.47 23.46 -16.50
N LEU A 117 4.74 23.83 -16.72
CA LEU A 117 5.88 23.29 -15.98
C LEU A 117 5.78 23.55 -14.48
N LEU A 118 5.52 24.79 -14.06
CA LEU A 118 5.40 25.14 -12.64
C LEU A 118 4.31 24.34 -11.94
N ILE A 119 3.13 24.21 -12.56
CA ILE A 119 2.04 23.37 -12.01
C ILE A 119 2.49 21.91 -11.91
N ALA A 120 3.14 21.38 -12.95
CA ALA A 120 3.65 20.01 -12.94
C ALA A 120 4.69 19.79 -11.83
N LEU A 121 5.62 20.73 -11.63
CA LEU A 121 6.65 20.67 -10.60
C LEU A 121 6.07 20.67 -9.19
N VAL A 122 5.01 21.45 -8.93
CA VAL A 122 4.34 21.45 -7.61
C VAL A 122 3.70 20.10 -7.31
N TRP A 123 2.97 19.52 -8.27
CA TRP A 123 2.36 18.20 -8.10
C TRP A 123 3.41 17.07 -8.03
N ALA A 124 4.48 17.17 -8.82
CA ALA A 124 5.63 16.29 -8.75
C ALA A 124 6.30 16.34 -7.37
N ALA A 125 6.55 17.54 -6.85
CA ALA A 125 7.14 17.73 -5.52
C ALA A 125 6.23 17.13 -4.43
N LEU A 126 4.92 17.36 -4.50
CA LEU A 126 3.96 16.75 -3.57
C LEU A 126 3.98 15.22 -3.66
N SER A 127 4.08 14.64 -4.85
CA SER A 127 4.21 13.18 -5.02
C SER A 127 5.48 12.63 -4.36
N CYS A 128 6.61 13.36 -4.46
CA CYS A 128 7.88 13.01 -3.80
C CYS A 128 7.82 13.16 -2.27
N VAL A 129 7.04 14.11 -1.74
CA VAL A 129 6.81 14.24 -0.29
C VAL A 129 6.04 13.04 0.23
N ILE A 130 4.96 12.65 -0.46
CA ILE A 130 4.16 11.48 -0.08
C ILE A 130 5.00 10.20 -0.20
N ARG A 131 5.80 10.05 -1.27
CA ARG A 131 6.75 8.94 -1.44
C ARG A 131 8.05 9.42 -2.12
N PRO A 132 9.19 9.46 -1.39
CA PRO A 132 10.47 9.91 -1.95
C PRO A 132 10.94 9.14 -3.19
N THR A 133 10.55 7.86 -3.30
CA THR A 133 10.87 7.00 -4.45
C THR A 133 10.25 7.50 -5.77
N ASN A 134 9.17 8.30 -5.72
CA ASN A 134 8.58 8.90 -6.92
C ASN A 134 9.55 9.85 -7.65
N GLY A 135 10.58 10.35 -6.95
CA GLY A 135 11.64 11.16 -7.54
C GLY A 135 12.32 10.51 -8.74
N ILE A 136 12.31 9.17 -8.85
CA ILE A 136 12.84 8.43 -10.01
C ILE A 136 12.08 8.80 -11.31
N VAL A 137 10.75 8.98 -11.25
CA VAL A 137 9.93 9.38 -12.41
C VAL A 137 10.36 10.77 -12.90
N TRP A 138 10.49 11.71 -11.97
CA TRP A 138 10.81 13.10 -12.27
C TRP A 138 12.27 13.31 -12.64
N LEU A 139 13.18 12.47 -12.13
CA LEU A 139 14.58 12.47 -12.54
C LEU A 139 14.69 12.21 -14.05
N TYR A 140 14.03 11.15 -14.55
CA TYR A 140 14.02 10.86 -15.98
C TYR A 140 13.40 11.98 -16.78
N LEU A 141 12.19 12.42 -16.41
CA LEU A 141 11.46 13.45 -17.16
C LEU A 141 12.16 14.81 -17.13
N GLY A 142 12.78 15.17 -16.01
CA GLY A 142 13.55 16.39 -15.84
C GLY A 142 14.82 16.41 -16.70
N VAL A 143 15.60 15.33 -16.68
CA VAL A 143 16.78 15.17 -17.55
C VAL A 143 16.35 15.21 -19.03
N HIS A 144 15.27 14.50 -19.37
CA HIS A 144 14.71 14.53 -20.71
C HIS A 144 14.32 15.96 -21.14
N LEU A 145 13.69 16.74 -20.26
CA LEU A 145 13.28 18.11 -20.56
C LEU A 145 14.49 19.05 -20.75
N LEU A 146 15.51 18.94 -19.89
CA LEU A 146 16.75 19.71 -20.01
C LEU A 146 17.51 19.42 -21.31
N TRP A 147 17.44 18.17 -21.77
CA TRP A 147 18.07 17.75 -23.03
C TRP A 147 17.33 18.30 -24.25
N ASN A 148 15.99 18.21 -24.25
CA ASN A 148 15.16 18.54 -25.41
C ASN A 148 14.74 20.01 -25.51
N CYS A 149 14.86 20.80 -24.43
CA CYS A 149 14.52 22.23 -24.41
C CYS A 149 15.75 23.09 -24.05
N PRO A 150 16.76 23.19 -24.94
CA PRO A 150 18.01 23.87 -24.65
C PRO A 150 17.82 25.37 -24.36
N THR A 151 16.85 26.02 -25.01
CA THR A 151 16.63 27.48 -24.85
C THR A 151 16.03 27.84 -23.49
N ARG A 152 15.35 26.87 -22.84
CA ARG A 152 14.72 27.06 -21.53
C ARG A 152 15.45 26.39 -20.37
N ARG A 153 16.67 25.87 -20.55
CA ARG A 153 17.45 25.17 -19.49
C ARG A 153 17.54 25.95 -18.19
N LEU A 154 17.88 27.25 -18.27
CA LEU A 154 17.99 28.09 -17.08
C LEU A 154 16.64 28.19 -16.36
N VAL A 155 15.55 28.43 -17.10
CA VAL A 155 14.18 28.50 -16.54
C VAL A 155 13.78 27.17 -15.88
N ILE A 156 14.07 26.03 -16.52
CA ILE A 156 13.79 24.70 -15.96
C ILE A 156 14.52 24.53 -14.63
N LEU A 157 15.82 24.84 -14.60
CA LEU A 157 16.63 24.69 -13.39
C LEU A 157 16.17 25.64 -12.29
N THR A 158 15.94 26.92 -12.59
CA THR A 158 15.52 27.90 -11.57
C THR A 158 14.15 27.56 -11.00
N ASP A 159 13.18 27.22 -11.85
CA ASP A 159 11.83 26.89 -11.39
C ASP A 159 11.84 25.57 -10.59
N THR A 160 12.64 24.57 -11.00
CA THR A 160 12.79 23.31 -10.27
C THR A 160 13.46 23.50 -8.92
N ILE A 161 14.57 24.26 -8.86
CA ILE A 161 15.28 24.56 -7.61
C ILE A 161 14.36 25.33 -6.66
N LEU A 162 13.62 26.32 -7.15
CA LEU A 162 12.71 27.12 -6.32
C LEU A 162 11.62 26.24 -5.69
N VAL A 163 10.95 25.40 -6.49
CA VAL A 163 9.90 24.50 -5.99
C VAL A 163 10.48 23.46 -5.02
N MET A 164 11.66 22.92 -5.32
CA MET A 164 12.34 21.97 -4.45
C MET A 164 12.71 22.61 -3.11
N MET A 165 13.31 23.80 -3.12
CA MET A 165 13.68 24.53 -1.89
C MET A 165 12.46 24.85 -1.03
N LEU A 166 11.37 25.33 -1.65
CA LEU A 166 10.12 25.59 -0.94
C LEU A 166 9.56 24.31 -0.31
N THR A 167 9.54 23.22 -1.09
CA THR A 167 9.01 21.93 -0.63
C THR A 167 9.83 21.36 0.52
N VAL A 168 11.16 21.36 0.41
CA VAL A 168 12.07 20.92 1.47
C VAL A 168 11.89 21.78 2.72
N ALA A 169 11.82 23.11 2.59
CA ALA A 169 11.59 24.00 3.72
C ALA A 169 10.25 23.70 4.41
N THR A 170 9.18 23.46 3.66
CA THR A 170 7.87 23.09 4.22
C THR A 170 7.92 21.75 4.94
N VAL A 171 8.54 20.72 4.34
CA VAL A 171 8.67 19.40 4.98
C VAL A 171 9.49 19.49 6.27
N LEU A 172 10.62 20.20 6.25
CA LEU A 172 11.46 20.37 7.44
C LEU A 172 10.72 21.10 8.57
N ALA A 173 9.96 22.15 8.23
CA ALA A 173 9.17 22.89 9.20
C ALA A 173 8.07 22.02 9.81
N LEU A 174 7.33 21.27 8.97
CA LEU A 174 6.25 20.38 9.42
C LEU A 174 6.78 19.22 10.26
N ASP A 175 7.81 18.52 9.78
CA ASP A 175 8.42 17.40 10.50
C ASP A 175 8.97 17.85 11.86
N THR A 176 9.75 18.94 11.86
CA THR A 176 10.33 19.44 13.12
C THR A 176 9.23 19.84 14.09
N TYR A 177 8.24 20.61 13.65
CA TYR A 177 7.11 21.00 14.52
C TYR A 177 6.34 19.78 15.05
N PHE A 178 6.07 18.80 14.21
CA PHE A 178 5.30 17.61 14.59
C PHE A 178 6.01 16.77 15.65
N TYR A 179 7.32 16.56 15.51
CA TYR A 179 8.08 15.69 16.42
C TYR A 179 8.65 16.42 17.65
N THR A 180 8.91 17.74 17.59
CA THR A 180 9.46 18.50 18.73
C THR A 180 8.45 19.40 19.43
N GLY A 181 7.28 19.64 18.82
CA GLY A 181 6.27 20.58 19.31
C GLY A 181 6.65 22.06 19.18
N SER A 182 7.84 22.39 18.65
CA SER A 182 8.31 23.78 18.52
C SER A 182 9.05 24.03 17.21
N LEU A 183 8.72 25.13 16.54
CA LEU A 183 9.43 25.56 15.33
C LEU A 183 10.81 26.17 15.64
N SER A 184 11.08 26.57 16.90
CA SER A 184 12.38 27.15 17.29
C SER A 184 13.54 26.16 17.15
N THR A 185 13.25 24.86 17.18
CA THR A 185 14.25 23.80 17.00
C THR A 185 14.67 23.59 15.54
N LEU A 186 14.01 24.25 14.57
CA LEU A 186 14.32 24.11 13.14
C LEU A 186 15.75 24.52 12.81
N LEU A 187 16.29 25.54 13.48
CA LEU A 187 17.65 26.04 13.23
C LEU A 187 18.72 25.29 14.02
N THR A 188 18.36 24.60 15.11
CA THR A 188 19.32 23.94 16.01
C THR A 188 19.37 22.43 15.83
N LYS A 189 18.22 21.78 15.60
CA LYS A 189 18.10 20.33 15.41
C LYS A 189 16.92 20.01 14.47
N PRO A 190 17.06 20.28 13.17
CA PRO A 190 16.00 19.97 12.21
C PRO A 190 15.79 18.46 12.07
N ILE A 191 14.53 18.04 12.00
CA ILE A 191 14.18 16.65 11.72
C ILE A 191 13.99 16.48 10.22
N ILE A 192 14.87 15.67 9.60
CA ILE A 192 14.89 15.44 8.16
C ILE A 192 14.38 14.03 7.87
N THR A 193 13.06 13.85 7.82
CA THR A 193 12.46 12.52 7.61
C THR A 193 12.88 11.86 6.28
N PRO A 194 12.99 12.57 5.14
CA PRO A 194 13.46 11.97 3.90
C PRO A 194 14.91 11.44 3.97
N LEU A 195 15.79 12.11 4.73
CA LEU A 195 17.17 11.65 4.92
C LEU A 195 17.22 10.40 5.80
N ASN A 196 16.42 10.38 6.87
CA ASN A 196 16.26 9.19 7.70
C ASN A 196 15.68 8.01 6.89
N PHE A 197 14.73 8.29 6.00
CA PHE A 197 14.21 7.28 5.07
C PHE A 197 15.32 6.71 4.17
N LEU A 198 16.13 7.55 3.54
CA LEU A 198 17.25 7.11 2.69
C LEU A 198 18.26 6.29 3.50
N ARG A 199 18.62 6.75 4.71
CA ARG A 199 19.52 6.03 5.60
C ARG A 199 19.04 4.62 5.91
N ILE A 200 17.78 4.50 6.32
CA ILE A 200 17.21 3.23 6.78
C ILE A 200 16.91 2.29 5.60
N ASN A 201 16.33 2.80 4.52
CA ASN A 201 15.81 1.95 3.44
C ASN A 201 16.84 1.67 2.34
N VAL A 202 17.75 2.61 2.08
CA VAL A 202 18.75 2.49 1.01
C VAL A 202 20.10 2.08 1.59
N PHE A 203 20.61 2.76 2.62
CA PHE A 203 21.94 2.45 3.16
C PHE A 203 21.93 1.23 4.08
N ASN A 204 20.95 1.12 4.99
CA ASN A 204 20.86 -0.02 5.90
C ASN A 204 20.13 -1.23 5.28
N SER A 205 19.58 -1.11 4.06
CA SER A 205 18.93 -2.19 3.30
C SER A 205 17.93 -3.04 4.07
N ILE A 206 17.22 -2.47 5.05
CA ILE A 206 16.25 -3.19 5.89
C ILE A 206 15.17 -3.90 5.05
N ALA A 207 14.89 -3.40 3.85
CA ALA A 207 13.92 -4.01 2.95
C ALA A 207 14.23 -5.49 2.62
N ILE A 208 15.49 -5.93 2.71
CA ILE A 208 15.90 -7.33 2.53
C ILE A 208 15.20 -8.27 3.52
N PHE A 209 14.92 -7.80 4.74
CA PHE A 209 14.21 -8.54 5.78
C PHE A 209 12.82 -9.01 5.33
N TYR A 210 12.14 -8.20 4.51
CA TYR A 210 10.80 -8.52 4.00
C TYR A 210 10.80 -9.41 2.75
N GLY A 211 11.96 -9.98 2.39
CA GLY A 211 12.12 -10.92 1.29
C GLY A 211 12.87 -10.34 0.09
N ILE A 212 13.53 -11.24 -0.64
CA ILE A 212 14.35 -10.94 -1.81
C ILE A 212 13.68 -11.50 -3.06
N HIS A 213 13.70 -10.72 -4.14
CA HIS A 213 13.19 -11.13 -5.45
C HIS A 213 14.25 -10.95 -6.54
N SER A 214 14.24 -11.84 -7.54
CA SER A 214 15.14 -11.78 -8.69
C SER A 214 15.05 -10.43 -9.43
N TRP A 215 16.14 -10.03 -10.10
CA TRP A 215 16.21 -8.74 -10.80
C TRP A 215 15.11 -8.58 -11.87
N HIS A 216 14.77 -9.67 -12.58
CA HIS A 216 13.74 -9.66 -13.64
C HIS A 216 12.29 -9.71 -13.13
N TRP A 217 12.06 -9.68 -11.80
CA TRP A 217 10.74 -9.87 -11.21
C TRP A 217 9.71 -8.84 -11.69
N TYR A 218 10.08 -7.56 -11.85
CA TYR A 218 9.15 -6.56 -12.38
C TYR A 218 8.75 -6.83 -13.85
N LEU A 219 9.64 -7.40 -14.65
CA LEU A 219 9.33 -7.76 -16.03
C LEU A 219 8.47 -9.04 -16.11
N THR A 220 8.81 -10.04 -15.31
CA THR A 220 8.21 -11.38 -15.37
C THR A 220 6.95 -11.55 -14.52
N GLN A 221 6.78 -10.74 -13.47
CA GLN A 221 5.63 -10.80 -12.55
C GLN A 221 4.99 -9.43 -12.37
N GLY A 222 5.77 -8.36 -12.13
CA GLY A 222 5.24 -7.02 -11.86
C GLY A 222 4.32 -6.48 -12.97
N LEU A 223 4.85 -6.28 -14.17
CA LEU A 223 4.09 -5.80 -15.32
C LEU A 223 2.95 -6.77 -15.71
N PRO A 224 3.15 -8.10 -15.78
CA PRO A 224 2.06 -9.04 -16.00
C PRO A 224 0.92 -8.96 -14.98
N VAL A 225 1.19 -8.69 -13.70
CA VAL A 225 0.12 -8.54 -12.69
C VAL A 225 -0.60 -7.20 -12.83
N LEU A 226 0.11 -6.10 -13.08
CA LEU A 226 -0.50 -4.78 -13.28
C LEU A 226 -1.38 -4.73 -14.54
N LEU A 227 -0.92 -5.32 -15.64
CA LEU A 227 -1.59 -5.29 -16.93
C LEU A 227 -2.48 -6.50 -17.15
N THR A 228 -2.18 -7.67 -16.59
CA THR A 228 -3.01 -8.88 -16.71
C THR A 228 -3.28 -9.21 -18.18
N THR A 229 -4.55 -9.28 -18.59
CA THR A 229 -4.94 -9.48 -19.99
C THR A 229 -4.80 -8.24 -20.87
N PHE A 230 -4.37 -7.10 -20.33
CA PHE A 230 -3.98 -5.93 -21.13
C PHE A 230 -2.58 -6.04 -21.75
N VAL A 231 -1.74 -6.99 -21.34
CA VAL A 231 -0.35 -7.13 -21.82
C VAL A 231 -0.23 -7.16 -23.36
N PRO A 232 -1.04 -7.92 -24.12
CA PRO A 232 -0.92 -7.93 -25.58
C PRO A 232 -1.21 -6.56 -26.20
N PHE A 233 -2.20 -5.84 -25.68
CA PHE A 233 -2.56 -4.51 -26.18
C PHE A 233 -1.53 -3.46 -25.79
N PHE A 234 -0.90 -3.59 -24.62
CA PHE A 234 0.22 -2.76 -24.21
C PHE A 234 1.39 -2.87 -25.21
N ILE A 235 1.80 -4.10 -25.53
CA ILE A 235 2.89 -4.36 -26.48
C ILE A 235 2.55 -3.82 -27.86
N PHE A 236 1.33 -4.11 -28.36
CA PHE A 236 0.86 -3.61 -29.65
C PHE A 236 0.78 -2.08 -29.69
N GLY A 237 0.33 -1.44 -28.60
CA GLY A 237 0.29 0.00 -28.45
C GLY A 237 1.68 0.65 -28.50
N ILE A 238 2.67 0.08 -27.82
CA ILE A 238 4.07 0.53 -27.91
C ILE A 238 4.57 0.43 -29.35
N HIS A 239 4.28 -0.67 -30.05
CA HIS A 239 4.67 -0.86 -31.44
C HIS A 239 4.08 0.23 -32.35
N LEU A 240 2.77 0.47 -32.27
CA LEU A 240 2.08 1.51 -33.03
C LEU A 240 2.63 2.91 -32.74
N SER A 241 2.85 3.23 -31.46
CA SER A 241 3.46 4.48 -31.02
C SER A 241 4.85 4.74 -31.61
N ARG A 242 5.60 3.70 -31.98
CA ARG A 242 6.92 3.85 -32.63
C ARG A 242 6.83 4.08 -34.14
N ILE A 243 5.80 3.54 -34.78
CA ILE A 243 5.62 3.61 -36.24
C ILE A 243 4.94 4.91 -36.64
N ASP A 244 3.87 5.31 -35.95
CA ASP A 244 3.11 6.52 -36.28
C ASP A 244 3.91 7.78 -35.90
N PRO A 245 4.37 8.60 -36.87
CA PRO A 245 5.16 9.80 -36.59
C PRO A 245 4.45 10.81 -35.68
N ALA A 246 3.13 10.92 -35.75
CA ALA A 246 2.34 11.85 -34.96
C ALA A 246 2.29 11.44 -33.48
N LEU A 247 2.24 10.13 -33.20
CA LEU A 247 2.27 9.59 -31.85
C LEU A 247 3.69 9.47 -31.30
N ARG A 248 4.67 9.22 -32.17
CA ARG A 248 6.06 8.93 -31.81
C ARG A 248 6.68 10.00 -30.92
N SER A 249 6.62 11.26 -31.36
CA SER A 249 7.20 12.38 -30.61
C SER A 249 6.59 12.57 -29.22
N ARG A 250 5.29 12.28 -29.09
CA ARG A 250 4.50 12.50 -27.86
C ARG A 250 4.57 11.33 -26.87
N THR A 251 4.78 10.11 -27.36
CA THR A 251 4.66 8.88 -26.55
C THR A 251 5.99 8.17 -26.29
N ILE A 252 7.03 8.35 -27.12
CA ILE A 252 8.35 7.74 -26.87
C ILE A 252 8.93 8.13 -25.50
N PRO A 253 8.89 9.41 -25.06
CA PRO A 253 9.41 9.77 -23.74
C PRO A 253 8.74 8.97 -22.61
N LEU A 254 7.45 8.66 -22.76
CA LEU A 254 6.69 7.87 -21.79
C LEU A 254 7.05 6.37 -21.82
N SER A 255 7.34 5.81 -23.00
CA SER A 255 7.84 4.43 -23.13
C SER A 255 9.23 4.27 -22.50
N HIS A 256 10.10 5.25 -22.71
CA HIS A 256 11.41 5.30 -22.08
C HIS A 256 11.32 5.51 -20.56
N LEU A 257 10.37 6.34 -20.09
CA LEU A 257 10.09 6.49 -18.66
C LEU A 257 9.74 5.14 -18.01
N ILE A 258 8.81 4.38 -18.61
CA ILE A 258 8.44 3.04 -18.11
C ILE A 258 9.69 2.16 -18.04
N THR A 259 10.49 2.14 -19.11
CA THR A 259 11.71 1.33 -19.17
C THR A 259 12.71 1.74 -18.08
N PHE A 260 12.96 3.03 -17.92
CA PHE A 260 13.87 3.58 -16.92
C PHE A 260 13.45 3.19 -15.50
N VAL A 261 12.17 3.41 -15.16
CA VAL A 261 11.65 3.13 -13.81
C VAL A 261 11.71 1.63 -13.51
N ILE A 262 11.35 0.77 -14.47
CA ILE A 262 11.44 -0.68 -14.31
C ILE A 262 12.89 -1.12 -14.10
N LEU A 263 13.85 -0.57 -14.86
CA LEU A 263 15.27 -0.90 -14.70
C LEU A 263 15.80 -0.49 -13.33
N ILE A 264 15.52 0.74 -12.88
CA ILE A 264 15.98 1.22 -11.56
C ILE A 264 15.38 0.39 -10.43
N TYR A 265 14.07 0.13 -10.45
CA TYR A 265 13.43 -0.69 -9.42
C TYR A 265 13.87 -2.16 -9.46
N SER A 266 14.29 -2.67 -10.62
CA SER A 266 14.81 -4.05 -10.75
C SER A 266 16.13 -4.26 -10.00
N LEU A 267 16.88 -3.19 -9.74
CA LEU A 267 18.11 -3.23 -8.94
C LEU A 267 17.85 -3.39 -7.44
N LEU A 268 16.64 -3.10 -6.96
CA LEU A 268 16.30 -3.23 -5.54
C LEU A 268 16.07 -4.72 -5.19
N PRO A 269 16.61 -5.24 -4.08
CA PRO A 269 16.42 -6.64 -3.70
C PRO A 269 14.95 -6.93 -3.38
N HIS A 270 14.32 -6.07 -2.58
CA HIS A 270 12.91 -6.15 -2.23
C HIS A 270 12.03 -5.45 -3.27
N LYS A 271 10.90 -6.08 -3.61
CA LYS A 271 10.01 -5.64 -4.69
C LYS A 271 8.56 -5.86 -4.30
N GLU A 272 7.70 -4.93 -4.69
CA GLU A 272 6.26 -5.02 -4.47
C GLU A 272 5.51 -4.52 -5.70
N PHE A 273 4.34 -5.10 -6.00
CA PHE A 273 3.52 -4.69 -7.15
C PHE A 273 3.14 -3.21 -7.09
N ARG A 274 2.85 -2.69 -5.89
CA ARG A 274 2.39 -1.30 -5.70
C ARG A 274 3.48 -0.25 -5.91
N PHE A 275 4.78 -0.61 -5.89
CA PHE A 275 5.86 0.37 -6.10
C PHE A 275 5.88 0.92 -7.54
N ILE A 276 5.40 0.15 -8.51
CA ILE A 276 5.28 0.60 -9.91
C ILE A 276 3.86 1.03 -10.28
N TYR A 277 2.95 1.11 -9.30
CA TYR A 277 1.58 1.59 -9.53
C TYR A 277 1.49 2.99 -10.13
N PRO A 278 2.37 3.96 -9.81
CA PRO A 278 2.36 5.28 -10.47
C PRO A 278 2.55 5.24 -11.98
N LEU A 279 3.09 4.14 -12.54
CA LEU A 279 3.21 3.96 -13.98
C LEU A 279 1.90 3.53 -14.65
N LEU A 280 0.92 3.03 -13.89
CA LEU A 280 -0.28 2.39 -14.44
C LEU A 280 -1.05 3.28 -15.44
N PRO A 281 -1.28 4.59 -15.19
CA PRO A 281 -1.93 5.46 -16.17
C PRO A 281 -1.21 5.48 -17.53
N THR A 282 0.12 5.43 -17.52
CA THR A 282 0.94 5.40 -18.74
C THR A 282 0.94 4.01 -19.39
N LEU A 283 0.96 2.94 -18.59
CA LEU A 283 0.80 1.57 -19.10
C LEU A 283 -0.55 1.40 -19.81
N LEU A 284 -1.64 1.84 -19.17
CA LEU A 284 -2.99 1.78 -19.73
C LEU A 284 -3.17 2.72 -20.94
N LEU A 285 -2.42 3.82 -21.03
CA LEU A 285 -2.37 4.66 -22.24
C LEU A 285 -1.93 3.84 -23.45
N PHE A 286 -0.82 3.11 -23.35
CA PHE A 286 -0.36 2.24 -24.44
C PHE A 286 -1.35 1.10 -24.72
N SER A 287 -1.87 0.44 -23.68
CA SER A 287 -2.92 -0.59 -23.85
C SER A 287 -4.14 -0.06 -24.61
N SER A 288 -4.55 1.18 -24.32
CA SER A 288 -5.68 1.83 -24.99
C SER A 288 -5.39 2.15 -26.45
N ILE A 289 -4.16 2.56 -26.79
CA ILE A 289 -3.74 2.78 -28.18
C ILE A 289 -3.81 1.46 -28.95
N GLY A 290 -3.29 0.37 -28.38
CA GLY A 290 -3.37 -0.96 -28.99
C GLY A 290 -4.82 -1.41 -29.19
N LEU A 291 -5.66 -1.29 -28.15
CA LEU A 291 -7.06 -1.68 -28.21
C LEU A 291 -7.86 -0.85 -29.23
N HIS A 292 -7.61 0.46 -29.32
CA HIS A 292 -8.30 1.34 -30.26
C HIS A 292 -8.05 0.97 -31.72
N ASN A 293 -6.83 0.55 -32.06
CA ASN A 293 -6.42 0.28 -33.43
C ASN A 293 -6.77 -1.13 -33.93
N LEU A 294 -7.44 -1.94 -33.12
CA LEU A 294 -8.01 -3.21 -33.58
C LEU A 294 -9.22 -2.98 -34.49
N SER A 295 -9.42 -3.89 -35.45
CA SER A 295 -10.68 -3.97 -36.21
C SER A 295 -11.88 -4.10 -35.26
N GLN A 296 -13.07 -3.63 -35.67
CA GLN A 296 -14.25 -3.59 -34.80
C GLN A 296 -14.63 -4.96 -34.20
N LYS A 297 -14.51 -6.04 -34.98
CA LYS A 297 -14.76 -7.41 -34.49
C LYS A 297 -13.79 -7.79 -33.37
N HIS A 298 -12.48 -7.66 -33.62
CA HIS A 298 -11.44 -8.01 -32.65
C HIS A 298 -11.47 -7.10 -31.42
N LYS A 299 -11.78 -5.81 -31.59
CA LYS A 299 -11.96 -4.86 -30.49
C LYS A 299 -13.10 -5.27 -29.55
N ARG A 300 -14.27 -5.62 -30.09
CA ARG A 300 -15.40 -6.10 -29.29
C ARG A 300 -15.04 -7.39 -28.52
N LEU A 301 -14.40 -8.35 -29.19
CA LEU A 301 -13.96 -9.59 -28.55
C LEU A 301 -12.94 -9.32 -27.44
N ALA A 302 -11.96 -8.46 -27.70
CA ALA A 302 -10.96 -8.04 -26.72
C ALA A 302 -11.60 -7.37 -25.50
N MET A 303 -12.55 -6.46 -25.70
CA MET A 303 -13.26 -5.80 -24.59
C MET A 303 -14.06 -6.80 -23.75
N ILE A 304 -14.75 -7.76 -24.37
CA ILE A 304 -15.47 -8.82 -23.65
C ILE A 304 -14.48 -9.68 -22.85
N ALA A 305 -13.36 -10.10 -23.47
CA ALA A 305 -12.34 -10.87 -22.78
C ALA A 305 -11.75 -10.10 -21.58
N LEU A 306 -11.42 -8.82 -21.75
CA LEU A 306 -10.92 -7.95 -20.68
C LEU A 306 -11.91 -7.85 -19.52
N LEU A 307 -13.21 -7.67 -19.81
CA LEU A 307 -14.26 -7.65 -18.78
C LEU A 307 -14.34 -8.99 -18.04
N LEU A 308 -14.37 -10.11 -18.77
CA LEU A 308 -14.50 -11.45 -18.19
C LEU A 308 -13.29 -11.86 -17.35
N THR A 309 -12.09 -11.36 -17.64
CA THR A 309 -10.89 -11.71 -16.87
C THR A 309 -10.61 -10.73 -15.73
N ASN A 310 -10.85 -9.43 -15.93
CA ASN A 310 -10.47 -8.43 -14.93
C ASN A 310 -11.58 -8.16 -13.92
N ILE A 311 -12.85 -8.08 -14.32
CA ILE A 311 -13.93 -7.73 -13.38
C ILE A 311 -14.12 -8.81 -12.31
N PRO A 312 -14.17 -10.12 -12.64
CA PRO A 312 -14.25 -11.14 -11.60
C PRO A 312 -13.06 -11.12 -10.64
N MET A 313 -11.84 -10.91 -11.16
CA MET A 313 -10.64 -10.80 -10.33
C MET A 313 -10.68 -9.56 -9.43
N ALA A 314 -11.13 -8.42 -9.95
CA ALA A 314 -11.31 -7.18 -9.21
C ALA A 314 -12.30 -7.36 -8.05
N LEU A 315 -13.47 -7.93 -8.33
CA LEU A 315 -14.51 -8.20 -7.34
C LEU A 315 -14.03 -9.24 -6.31
N TYR A 316 -13.43 -10.34 -6.75
CA TYR A 316 -12.91 -11.38 -5.88
C TYR A 316 -11.90 -10.83 -4.86
N THR A 317 -10.89 -10.10 -5.34
CA THR A 317 -9.82 -9.55 -4.50
C THR A 317 -10.25 -8.36 -3.64
N SER A 318 -11.41 -7.76 -3.94
CA SER A 318 -11.92 -6.60 -3.18
C SER A 318 -13.01 -6.97 -2.18
N ILE A 319 -13.72 -8.09 -2.39
CA ILE A 319 -14.88 -8.48 -1.57
C ILE A 319 -14.62 -9.74 -0.75
N TRP A 320 -13.95 -10.76 -1.31
CA TRP A 320 -13.84 -12.09 -0.68
C TRP A 320 -12.43 -12.44 -0.20
N HIS A 321 -11.41 -12.10 -0.99
CA HIS A 321 -10.03 -12.48 -0.65
C HIS A 321 -9.54 -11.74 0.61
N GLN A 322 -9.04 -12.49 1.59
CA GLN A 322 -8.54 -11.98 2.87
C GLN A 322 -9.59 -11.14 3.64
N ARG A 323 -10.85 -11.58 3.63
CA ARG A 323 -11.95 -10.88 4.28
C ARG A 323 -12.00 -11.10 5.80
N GLY A 324 -11.66 -12.30 6.25
CA GLY A 324 -11.78 -12.72 7.65
C GLY A 324 -11.04 -11.81 8.63
N VAL A 325 -9.89 -11.28 8.24
CA VAL A 325 -9.10 -10.34 9.06
C VAL A 325 -9.78 -9.00 9.29
N VAL A 326 -10.73 -8.59 8.44
CA VAL A 326 -11.56 -7.39 8.63
C VAL A 326 -12.81 -7.74 9.43
N ASP A 327 -13.46 -8.87 9.11
CA ASP A 327 -14.68 -9.29 9.79
C ASP A 327 -14.46 -9.60 11.28
N VAL A 328 -13.31 -10.17 11.64
CA VAL A 328 -12.95 -10.40 13.05
C VAL A 328 -12.81 -9.08 13.82
N MET A 329 -12.24 -8.04 13.20
CA MET A 329 -12.11 -6.73 13.84
C MET A 329 -13.47 -6.04 14.01
N ARG A 330 -14.38 -6.23 13.05
CA ARG A 330 -15.77 -5.78 13.18
C ARG A 330 -16.48 -6.49 14.34
N TRP A 331 -16.28 -7.80 14.47
CA TRP A 331 -16.83 -8.57 15.58
C TRP A 331 -16.32 -8.08 16.93
N VAL A 332 -15.00 -7.82 17.05
CA VAL A 332 -14.39 -7.26 18.27
C VAL A 332 -14.98 -5.90 18.58
N ARG A 333 -15.07 -4.99 17.60
CA ARG A 333 -15.62 -3.65 17.78
C ARG A 333 -17.04 -3.67 18.36
N GLU A 334 -17.89 -4.57 17.87
CA GLU A 334 -19.29 -4.66 18.27
C GLU A 334 -19.48 -5.24 19.69
N ARG A 335 -18.46 -5.88 20.25
CA ARG A 335 -18.51 -6.64 21.51
C ARG A 335 -17.45 -6.20 22.51
N VAL A 336 -16.99 -4.95 22.40
CA VAL A 336 -16.02 -4.41 23.37
C VAL A 336 -16.66 -4.31 24.75
N GLU A 337 -16.08 -5.03 25.71
CA GLU A 337 -16.47 -5.02 27.11
C GLU A 337 -15.28 -4.60 28.00
N PRO A 338 -15.53 -3.97 29.18
CA PRO A 338 -14.47 -3.65 30.13
C PRO A 338 -13.69 -4.91 30.55
N GLY A 339 -12.37 -4.86 30.46
CA GLY A 339 -11.51 -6.00 30.81
C GLY A 339 -11.25 -6.99 29.67
N MET A 340 -11.83 -6.77 28.48
CA MET A 340 -11.52 -7.54 27.28
C MET A 340 -10.04 -7.33 26.90
N ASP A 341 -9.32 -8.45 26.81
CA ASP A 341 -7.91 -8.55 26.44
C ASP A 341 -7.78 -9.56 25.28
N VAL A 342 -7.36 -9.07 24.11
CA VAL A 342 -7.36 -9.80 22.84
C VAL A 342 -5.94 -9.88 22.29
N ASP A 343 -5.39 -11.08 22.20
CA ASP A 343 -4.09 -11.29 21.58
C ASP A 343 -4.25 -11.95 20.20
N PHE A 344 -3.62 -11.33 19.20
CA PHE A 344 -3.65 -11.75 17.80
C PHE A 344 -2.40 -12.60 17.50
N LEU A 345 -2.58 -13.92 17.57
CA LEU A 345 -1.59 -14.95 17.24
C LEU A 345 -1.64 -15.25 15.73
N MET A 346 -1.21 -14.29 14.94
CA MET A 346 -1.20 -14.35 13.48
C MET A 346 -0.01 -13.54 12.96
N PRO A 347 0.42 -13.70 11.68
CA PRO A 347 1.55 -12.93 11.17
C PRO A 347 1.30 -11.44 11.38
N CYS A 348 2.36 -10.69 11.68
CA CYS A 348 2.25 -9.27 11.98
C CYS A 348 1.48 -8.51 10.87
N HIS A 349 0.78 -7.45 11.28
CA HIS A 349 -0.03 -6.59 10.39
C HIS A 349 -1.08 -7.34 9.54
N SER A 350 -1.59 -8.49 10.02
CA SER A 350 -2.65 -9.23 9.32
C SER A 350 -4.03 -8.57 9.42
N THR A 351 -4.32 -7.83 10.51
CA THR A 351 -5.59 -7.13 10.72
C THR A 351 -5.41 -5.60 10.65
N PRO A 352 -6.46 -4.83 10.33
CA PRO A 352 -6.44 -3.37 10.36
C PRO A 352 -6.37 -2.75 11.78
N TRP A 353 -6.46 -3.59 12.82
CA TRP A 353 -6.25 -3.22 14.23
C TRP A 353 -6.98 -1.94 14.67
N TYR A 354 -6.26 -0.94 15.19
CA TYR A 354 -6.83 0.33 15.63
C TYR A 354 -7.50 1.16 14.52
N SER A 355 -7.38 0.78 13.24
CA SER A 355 -8.16 1.43 12.18
C SER A 355 -9.63 0.99 12.17
N GLU A 356 -9.96 -0.14 12.83
CA GLU A 356 -11.34 -0.65 12.95
C GLU A 356 -11.84 -0.62 14.41
N VAL A 357 -10.98 -0.65 15.42
CA VAL A 357 -11.38 -0.62 16.84
C VAL A 357 -10.82 0.63 17.51
N HIS A 358 -11.69 1.60 17.85
CA HIS A 358 -11.30 2.87 18.48
C HIS A 358 -11.78 2.98 19.94
N ASP A 359 -11.62 1.91 20.72
CA ASP A 359 -12.00 1.89 22.14
C ASP A 359 -10.75 1.71 23.02
N LYS A 360 -10.59 2.58 24.02
CA LYS A 360 -9.45 2.53 24.95
C LYS A 360 -9.66 1.52 26.09
N ARG A 361 -10.86 0.97 26.25
CA ARG A 361 -11.21 0.01 27.31
C ARG A 361 -10.76 -1.42 27.00
N ILE A 362 -10.49 -1.71 25.73
CA ILE A 362 -9.96 -3.01 25.26
C ILE A 362 -8.44 -2.96 25.19
N ARG A 363 -7.79 -4.03 25.64
CA ARG A 363 -6.38 -4.26 25.38
C ARG A 363 -6.25 -5.19 24.18
N MET A 364 -5.47 -4.78 23.19
CA MET A 364 -5.19 -5.60 22.02
C MET A 364 -3.68 -5.69 21.83
N ARG A 365 -3.15 -6.88 21.52
CA ARG A 365 -1.74 -7.07 21.15
C ARG A 365 -1.63 -8.00 19.95
N PHE A 366 -0.57 -7.86 19.17
CA PHE A 366 -0.28 -8.75 18.05
C PHE A 366 1.21 -9.09 18.06
N LEU A 367 1.59 -10.16 17.37
CA LEU A 367 3.00 -10.56 17.26
C LEU A 367 3.82 -9.50 16.51
N GLU A 368 4.88 -9.01 17.14
CA GLU A 368 5.78 -8.01 16.57
C GLU A 368 6.72 -8.65 15.54
N CYS A 369 7.05 -7.89 14.49
CA CYS A 369 7.98 -8.29 13.43
C CYS A 369 8.93 -7.14 13.08
N GLU A 370 9.51 -6.55 14.13
CA GLU A 370 10.43 -5.43 13.94
C GLU A 370 11.70 -5.91 13.22
N PRO A 371 12.27 -5.12 12.30
CA PRO A 371 13.54 -5.46 11.71
C PRO A 371 14.68 -5.33 12.74
N PRO A 372 15.79 -6.06 12.57
CA PRO A 372 16.91 -5.96 13.49
C PRO A 372 17.47 -4.54 13.55
N LEU A 373 17.72 -4.05 14.75
CA LEU A 373 18.41 -2.76 14.96
C LEU A 373 19.87 -2.82 14.49
N ASP A 374 20.49 -4.00 14.59
CA ASP A 374 21.79 -4.31 14.01
C ASP A 374 21.63 -5.21 12.77
N PRO A 375 21.77 -4.66 11.55
CA PRO A 375 21.62 -5.44 10.31
C PRO A 375 22.70 -6.51 10.09
N THR A 376 23.71 -6.60 10.96
CA THR A 376 24.75 -7.63 10.89
C THR A 376 24.40 -8.92 11.66
N ASP A 377 23.34 -8.90 12.47
CA ASP A 377 22.91 -10.09 13.20
C ASP A 377 22.19 -11.08 12.26
N SER A 378 22.94 -12.09 11.80
CA SER A 378 22.41 -13.15 10.94
C SER A 378 21.49 -14.13 11.66
N ASN A 379 21.50 -14.14 13.00
CA ASN A 379 20.70 -15.05 13.82
C ASN A 379 19.47 -14.36 14.41
N TYR A 380 19.21 -13.10 14.01
CA TYR A 380 18.05 -12.36 14.46
C TYR A 380 16.76 -13.09 14.08
N MET A 381 15.90 -13.30 15.08
CA MET A 381 14.52 -13.75 14.91
C MET A 381 13.60 -12.74 15.58
N ASP A 382 12.57 -12.30 14.86
CA ASP A 382 11.54 -11.46 15.44
C ASP A 382 10.57 -12.26 16.32
N GLU A 383 9.67 -11.57 17.04
CA GLU A 383 8.72 -12.23 17.94
C GLU A 383 7.81 -13.22 17.19
N ALA A 384 7.37 -12.86 15.98
CA ALA A 384 6.55 -13.73 15.15
C ALA A 384 7.31 -14.98 14.71
N ASP A 385 8.58 -14.87 14.31
CA ASP A 385 9.41 -16.01 13.92
C ASP A 385 9.66 -16.96 15.09
N ILE A 386 9.94 -16.43 16.29
CA ILE A 386 10.07 -17.23 17.51
C ILE A 386 8.74 -17.96 17.81
N PHE A 387 7.61 -17.27 17.64
CA PHE A 387 6.29 -17.88 17.83
C PHE A 387 6.02 -19.01 16.83
N TYR A 388 6.25 -18.80 15.53
CA TYR A 388 5.98 -19.81 14.51
C TYR A 388 6.96 -21.00 14.55
N ALA A 389 8.12 -20.85 15.19
CA ALA A 389 9.07 -21.95 15.40
C ALA A 389 8.60 -22.94 16.48
N ALA A 390 7.97 -22.46 17.57
CA ALA A 390 7.49 -23.29 18.66
C ALA A 390 6.27 -22.64 19.36
N PRO A 391 5.07 -22.69 18.73
CA PRO A 391 3.93 -21.89 19.17
C PRO A 391 3.43 -22.29 20.56
N ARG A 392 3.39 -23.59 20.87
CA ARG A 392 2.91 -24.05 22.18
C ARG A 392 3.91 -23.66 23.27
N ARG A 393 5.20 -23.86 23.04
CA ARG A 393 6.26 -23.42 23.97
C ARG A 393 6.19 -21.91 24.23
N PHE A 394 6.05 -21.13 23.17
CA PHE A 394 5.95 -19.67 23.26
C PHE A 394 4.77 -19.22 24.12
N LEU A 395 3.58 -19.82 23.98
CA LEU A 395 2.42 -19.46 24.78
C LEU A 395 2.62 -19.83 26.26
N LEU A 396 3.20 -21.00 26.54
CA LEU A 396 3.50 -21.41 27.91
C LEU A 396 4.51 -20.44 28.56
N ASP A 397 5.58 -20.08 27.86
CA ASP A 397 6.57 -19.15 28.39
C ASP A 397 6.01 -17.73 28.58
N ARG A 398 5.06 -17.32 27.73
CA ARG A 398 4.44 -15.98 27.80
C ARG A 398 3.37 -15.86 28.86
N TYR A 399 2.54 -16.89 29.04
CA TYR A 399 1.31 -16.81 29.83
C TYR A 399 1.28 -17.72 31.07
N ASP A 400 2.13 -18.74 31.17
CA ASP A 400 2.18 -19.63 32.34
C ASP A 400 3.18 -19.13 33.39
N GLY A 401 2.67 -18.62 34.50
CA GLY A 401 3.45 -18.03 35.60
C GLY A 401 4.41 -19.00 36.30
N ALA A 402 4.27 -20.32 36.14
CA ALA A 402 5.21 -21.29 36.72
C ALA A 402 6.50 -21.42 35.90
N LEU A 403 6.42 -21.29 34.57
CA LEU A 403 7.54 -21.32 33.62
C LEU A 403 8.08 -19.92 33.29
N ALA A 404 7.26 -18.88 33.45
CA ALA A 404 7.65 -17.50 33.20
C ALA A 404 8.61 -16.91 34.25
N LYS A 405 8.99 -17.67 35.30
CA LYS A 405 9.84 -17.19 36.40
C LYS A 405 11.23 -16.72 35.99
N ASP A 406 11.77 -17.23 34.88
CA ASP A 406 13.06 -16.78 34.32
C ASP A 406 12.90 -15.61 33.33
N SER A 407 11.68 -15.18 33.04
CA SER A 407 11.39 -14.04 32.17
C SER A 407 10.75 -12.91 32.98
N THR A 408 11.26 -11.69 32.85
CA THR A 408 10.67 -10.48 33.43
C THR A 408 9.31 -10.10 32.77
N GLN A 409 8.68 -11.00 32.01
CA GLN A 409 7.58 -10.75 31.09
C GLN A 409 6.35 -11.67 31.23
N GLY A 410 6.30 -12.58 32.22
CA GLY A 410 5.12 -13.46 32.42
C GLY A 410 3.82 -12.68 32.59
N ARG A 411 2.77 -13.06 31.85
CA ARG A 411 1.48 -12.33 31.76
C ARG A 411 0.30 -13.26 32.08
N PRO A 412 -0.85 -12.75 32.54
CA PRO A 412 -2.06 -13.57 32.59
C PRO A 412 -2.54 -13.93 31.17
N TRP A 413 -3.13 -15.12 31.03
CA TRP A 413 -3.78 -15.54 29.78
C TRP A 413 -4.85 -14.52 29.32
N PRO A 414 -4.90 -14.16 28.03
CA PRO A 414 -5.86 -13.19 27.51
C PRO A 414 -7.29 -13.75 27.52
N THR A 415 -8.28 -12.86 27.51
CA THR A 415 -9.69 -13.28 27.42
C THR A 415 -10.04 -13.88 26.06
N HIS A 416 -9.38 -13.39 25.01
CA HIS A 416 -9.63 -13.79 23.63
C HIS A 416 -8.31 -14.00 22.88
N LEU A 417 -8.30 -14.99 21.99
CA LEU A 417 -7.22 -15.24 21.05
C LEU A 417 -7.75 -15.18 19.62
N VAL A 418 -7.00 -14.56 18.73
CA VAL A 418 -7.32 -14.51 17.30
C VAL A 418 -6.21 -15.13 16.49
N MET A 419 -6.54 -16.07 15.62
CA MET A 419 -5.55 -16.79 14.81
C MET A 419 -6.12 -17.28 13.48
N PHE A 420 -5.23 -17.68 12.57
CA PHE A 420 -5.63 -18.48 11.42
C PHE A 420 -5.78 -19.95 11.82
N GLU A 421 -6.75 -20.64 11.24
CA GLU A 421 -7.07 -22.03 11.52
C GLU A 421 -5.87 -22.98 11.41
N THR A 422 -5.00 -22.76 10.42
CA THR A 422 -3.78 -23.58 10.23
C THR A 422 -2.87 -23.63 11.45
N LEU A 423 -2.93 -22.62 12.32
CA LEU A 423 -2.12 -22.58 13.53
C LEU A 423 -2.50 -23.70 14.52
N LEU A 424 -3.78 -24.09 14.55
CA LEU A 424 -4.24 -25.21 15.39
C LEU A 424 -3.72 -26.57 14.89
N GLU A 425 -3.29 -26.66 13.64
CA GLU A 425 -2.69 -27.89 13.08
C GLU A 425 -1.20 -28.02 13.43
N MET A 426 -0.60 -26.98 14.05
CA MET A 426 0.81 -26.97 14.41
C MET A 426 1.06 -27.74 15.71
N GLU A 427 2.15 -28.52 15.70
CA GLU A 427 2.68 -29.22 16.86
C GLU A 427 4.15 -28.87 17.03
N ASP A 428 4.63 -28.78 18.27
CA ASP A 428 6.04 -28.60 18.59
C ASP A 428 6.51 -29.70 19.57
N GLY A 429 7.79 -29.63 19.99
CA GLY A 429 8.37 -30.60 20.92
C GLY A 429 7.66 -30.68 22.30
N HIS A 430 6.77 -29.74 22.62
CA HIS A 430 5.94 -29.78 23.81
C HIS A 430 4.57 -30.42 23.53
N GLY A 431 4.13 -30.49 22.27
CA GLY A 431 2.96 -31.21 21.77
C GLY A 431 2.03 -30.35 20.91
N SER A 432 0.78 -30.79 20.71
CA SER A 432 -0.18 -30.07 19.86
C SER A 432 -0.65 -28.75 20.47
N LEU A 433 -0.69 -27.68 19.65
CA LEU A 433 -1.26 -26.40 20.06
C LEU A 433 -2.77 -26.50 20.27
N ARG A 434 -3.46 -27.29 19.45
CA ARG A 434 -4.90 -27.55 19.59
C ARG A 434 -5.21 -28.14 20.95
N GLY A 435 -4.48 -29.16 21.38
CA GLY A 435 -4.68 -29.78 22.70
C GLY A 435 -4.36 -28.87 23.90
N LEU A 436 -3.57 -27.81 23.71
CA LEU A 436 -3.37 -26.80 24.75
C LEU A 436 -4.56 -25.83 24.86
N LEU A 437 -5.11 -25.42 23.72
CA LEU A 437 -6.09 -24.34 23.65
C LEU A 437 -7.54 -24.85 23.69
N LEU A 438 -7.83 -25.96 23.03
CA LEU A 438 -9.17 -26.50 22.84
C LEU A 438 -9.28 -27.90 23.47
N GLU A 439 -10.50 -28.28 23.85
CA GLU A 439 -10.77 -29.66 24.28
C GLU A 439 -10.67 -30.61 23.09
N GLU A 440 -10.10 -31.78 23.35
CA GLU A 440 -9.93 -32.82 22.35
C GLU A 440 -10.26 -34.19 22.95
N GLY A 441 -11.33 -34.82 22.44
CA GLY A 441 -11.83 -36.09 22.98
C GLY A 441 -12.29 -35.97 24.44
N ASP A 442 -11.85 -36.91 25.29
CA ASP A 442 -12.18 -36.97 26.72
C ASP A 442 -11.30 -36.06 27.61
N SER A 443 -10.41 -35.23 27.01
CA SER A 443 -9.57 -34.30 27.77
C SER A 443 -10.28 -32.95 27.97
N GLU A 444 -10.77 -32.70 29.18
CA GLU A 444 -11.40 -31.42 29.61
C GLU A 444 -10.38 -30.27 29.83
N ASN A 445 -9.13 -30.42 29.42
CA ASN A 445 -8.05 -29.49 29.79
C ASN A 445 -7.95 -28.23 28.89
N GLY A 446 -8.78 -28.11 27.85
CA GLY A 446 -8.73 -26.99 26.92
C GLY A 446 -9.21 -25.66 27.54
N MET A 447 -8.33 -24.66 27.59
CA MET A 447 -8.59 -23.36 28.25
C MET A 447 -9.55 -22.44 27.49
N TYR A 448 -9.74 -22.66 26.19
CA TYR A 448 -10.54 -21.83 25.30
C TYR A 448 -11.62 -22.65 24.58
N ARG A 449 -12.59 -21.95 24.00
CA ARG A 449 -13.57 -22.47 23.05
C ARG A 449 -13.63 -21.59 21.81
N GLU A 450 -13.92 -22.16 20.64
CA GLU A 450 -14.21 -21.37 19.44
C GLU A 450 -15.53 -20.62 19.64
N CYS A 451 -15.49 -19.29 19.62
CA CYS A 451 -16.68 -18.45 19.79
C CYS A 451 -17.10 -17.73 18.50
N ALA A 452 -16.18 -17.58 17.54
CA ALA A 452 -16.53 -17.17 16.18
C ALA A 452 -15.50 -17.66 15.15
N ARG A 453 -15.97 -17.82 13.91
CA ARG A 453 -15.17 -18.20 12.75
C ARG A 453 -15.54 -17.32 11.56
N PHE A 454 -14.54 -16.83 10.85
CA PHE A 454 -14.71 -15.92 9.73
C PHE A 454 -13.97 -16.43 8.50
N PHE A 455 -14.71 -16.55 7.40
CA PHE A 455 -14.13 -16.92 6.12
C PHE A 455 -13.00 -15.96 5.73
N ASN A 456 -11.79 -16.50 5.51
CA ASN A 456 -10.63 -15.67 5.16
C ASN A 456 -10.40 -15.59 3.65
N THR A 457 -10.05 -16.71 3.03
CA THR A 457 -9.72 -16.79 1.61
C THR A 457 -9.67 -18.25 1.15
N HIS A 458 -9.95 -18.50 -0.14
CA HIS A 458 -9.78 -19.83 -0.74
C HIS A 458 -8.30 -20.23 -0.89
N PHE A 459 -7.41 -19.25 -1.04
CA PHE A 459 -5.97 -19.50 -1.21
C PHE A 459 -5.14 -18.35 -0.62
N ASN A 460 -3.95 -18.67 -0.14
CA ASN A 460 -2.94 -17.70 0.29
C ASN A 460 -1.54 -18.27 -0.01
N GLY A 461 -0.62 -17.41 -0.45
CA GLY A 461 0.77 -17.79 -0.69
C GLY A 461 1.57 -18.00 0.59
N ASP A 462 1.19 -17.32 1.69
CA ASP A 462 1.76 -17.55 3.01
C ASP A 462 1.01 -18.68 3.72
N TRP A 463 1.73 -19.76 4.05
CA TRP A 463 1.14 -20.92 4.72
C TRP A 463 0.55 -20.55 6.09
N ARG A 464 1.12 -19.55 6.78
CA ARG A 464 0.66 -19.06 8.09
C ARG A 464 -0.70 -18.39 8.05
N ARG A 465 -1.21 -18.07 6.85
CA ARG A 465 -2.49 -17.39 6.61
C ARG A 465 -3.55 -18.31 5.98
N LYS A 466 -3.34 -19.63 6.02
CA LYS A 466 -4.27 -20.63 5.48
C LYS A 466 -5.43 -20.89 6.44
N GLY A 467 -6.57 -21.21 5.86
CA GLY A 467 -7.82 -21.46 6.59
C GLY A 467 -8.51 -20.18 7.06
N ASP A 468 -9.57 -20.37 7.84
CA ASP A 468 -10.40 -19.28 8.34
C ASP A 468 -9.74 -18.53 9.50
N VAL A 469 -10.24 -17.33 9.79
CA VAL A 469 -9.84 -16.59 11.01
C VAL A 469 -10.73 -17.05 12.15
N LEU A 470 -10.12 -17.56 13.21
CA LEU A 470 -10.77 -18.06 14.40
C LEU A 470 -10.67 -17.02 15.52
N MET A 471 -11.76 -16.85 16.25
CA MET A 471 -11.81 -16.16 17.53
C MET A 471 -12.07 -17.20 18.62
N LEU A 472 -11.12 -17.35 19.54
CA LEU A 472 -11.23 -18.24 20.68
C LEU A 472 -11.51 -17.39 21.94
N CYS A 473 -12.49 -17.82 22.72
CA CYS A 473 -12.88 -17.18 23.98
C CYS A 473 -12.44 -18.07 25.15
N ARG A 474 -11.80 -17.47 26.16
CA ARG A 474 -11.39 -18.20 27.36
C ARG A 474 -12.62 -18.73 28.07
N LYS A 475 -12.57 -19.96 28.57
CA LYS A 475 -13.64 -20.50 29.40
C LYS A 475 -13.65 -19.79 30.74
N ASP A 476 -14.84 -19.54 31.27
CA ASP A 476 -14.98 -19.14 32.66
C ASP A 476 -14.58 -20.34 33.53
N MET A 477 -13.32 -20.34 33.98
CA MET A 477 -12.88 -21.22 35.05
C MET A 477 -13.67 -20.79 36.28
N GLY A 478 -14.81 -21.44 36.53
CA GLY A 478 -15.58 -21.22 37.74
C GLY A 478 -14.64 -21.23 38.93
N THR A 479 -14.69 -20.18 39.73
CA THR A 479 -14.09 -20.19 41.07
C THR A 479 -14.83 -21.26 41.86
N ASN A 480 -14.32 -22.48 41.84
CA ASN A 480 -14.68 -23.50 42.82
C ASN A 480 -14.00 -23.19 44.15
#